data_AF-A0A330MLU3-F1
#
_entry.id   AF-A0A330MLU3-F1
#
_cell.length_a   1.000
_cell.length_b   1.000
_cell.length_c   1.000
_cell.angle_alpha   90.00
_cell.angle_beta   90.00
_cell.angle_gamma   90.00
#
_symmetry.space_group_name_H-M   'P 1'
#
loop_
_entity.id
_entity.type
_entity.pdbx_description
1 polymer ?
#
loop_
_entity_poly.entity_id
_entity_poly.type
_entity_poly.pdbx_seq_one_letter_code
_entity_poly.pdbx_strand_id
1 'polypeptide(L)'
;MDVNFKKYRILGACNPPYAHKALQAEDKIGTMLPCNVIVQEIEDGVIEVAAVNPMASMQAVENEKLNDVANEITSMLENVIKKL
;
A
#
# COMPACT_ATOMS: atom_id res chain seq x y z
N MET A 1 18.09 8.39 20.36
CA MET A 1 18.42 6.95 20.21
C MET A 1 19.41 6.87 19.08
N ASP A 2 20.63 6.40 19.34
CA ASP A 2 21.65 6.19 18.30
C ASP A 2 21.59 4.70 17.93
N VAL A 3 20.77 4.40 16.93
CA VAL A 3 20.46 3.02 16.53
C VAL A 3 20.97 2.81 15.13
N ASN A 4 21.88 1.85 14.98
CA ASN A 4 22.28 1.36 13.67
C ASN A 4 21.11 0.56 13.09
N PHE A 5 20.45 1.10 12.08
CA PHE A 5 19.31 0.50 11.40
C PHE A 5 19.62 0.34 9.92
N LYS A 6 19.08 -0.72 9.31
CA LYS A 6 19.22 -0.97 7.87
C LYS A 6 18.75 0.22 7.04
N LYS A 7 19.31 0.38 5.83
CA LYS A 7 18.82 1.38 4.88
C LYS A 7 17.35 1.07 4.59
N TYR A 8 16.45 1.99 4.93
CA TYR A 8 15.02 1.74 4.92
C TYR A 8 14.27 3.01 4.53
N ARG A 9 13.34 2.89 3.57
CA ARG A 9 12.50 3.99 3.10
C ARG A 9 11.06 3.55 2.99
N ILE A 10 10.15 4.40 3.45
CA ILE A 10 8.70 4.26 3.25
C ILE A 10 8.28 5.24 2.17
N LEU A 11 7.53 4.75 1.19
CA LEU A 11 6.96 5.49 0.08
C LEU A 11 5.44 5.36 0.12
N GLY A 12 4.72 6.46 -0.12
CA GLY A 12 3.27 6.45 -0.29
C GLY A 12 2.91 6.46 -1.78
N ALA A 13 2.27 5.40 -2.27
CA ALA A 13 1.72 5.34 -3.62
C ALA A 13 0.20 5.58 -3.58
N CYS A 14 -0.29 6.50 -4.42
CA CYS A 14 -1.71 6.80 -4.48
C CYS A 14 -2.16 6.96 -5.93
N ASN A 15 -3.29 6.32 -6.26
CA ASN A 15 -4.01 6.51 -7.51
C ASN A 15 -5.22 7.44 -7.23
N PRO A 16 -5.18 8.74 -7.59
CA PRO A 16 -6.16 9.72 -7.12
C PRO A 16 -7.62 9.39 -7.49
N PRO A 17 -7.95 8.95 -8.72
CA PRO A 17 -9.31 8.50 -9.05
C PRO A 17 -9.84 7.39 -8.11
N TYR A 18 -9.01 6.40 -7.79
CA TYR A 18 -9.41 5.30 -6.92
C TYR A 18 -9.49 5.71 -5.45
N ALA A 19 -8.58 6.57 -4.98
CA ALA A 19 -8.65 7.14 -3.64
C ALA A 19 -9.93 7.96 -3.44
N HIS A 20 -10.31 8.77 -4.43
CA HIS A 20 -11.57 9.50 -4.40
C HIS A 20 -12.78 8.56 -4.38
N LYS A 21 -12.80 7.51 -5.22
CA LYS A 21 -13.87 6.50 -5.22
C LYS A 21 -13.98 5.78 -3.86
N ALA A 22 -12.86 5.46 -3.22
CA ALA A 22 -12.85 4.88 -1.88
C ALA A 22 -13.45 5.84 -0.84
N LEU A 23 -13.00 7.10 -0.85
CA LEU A 23 -13.49 8.14 0.08
C LEU A 23 -14.99 8.42 -0.07
N GLN A 24 -15.55 8.26 -1.28
CA GLN A 24 -16.99 8.36 -1.51
C GLN A 24 -17.78 7.18 -0.92
N ALA A 25 -17.16 6.00 -0.80
CA ALA A 25 -17.78 4.81 -0.24
C ALA A 25 -17.65 4.73 1.29
N GLU A 26 -16.55 5.25 1.83
CA GLU A 26 -16.20 5.26 3.26
C GLU A 26 -15.31 6.48 3.56
N ASP A 27 -15.80 7.43 4.36
CA ASP A 27 -15.08 8.67 4.62
C ASP A 27 -13.83 8.46 5.50
N LYS A 28 -13.85 7.44 6.37
CA LYS A 28 -12.71 7.09 7.24
C LYS A 28 -11.64 6.27 6.53
N ILE A 29 -11.85 5.84 5.29
CA ILE A 29 -10.86 5.02 4.57
C ILE A 29 -9.52 5.73 4.38
N GLY A 30 -9.50 7.06 4.52
CA GLY A 30 -8.29 7.87 4.53
C GLY A 30 -7.23 7.40 5.54
N THR A 31 -7.60 6.71 6.62
CA THR A 31 -6.63 6.14 7.57
C THR A 31 -5.85 4.96 7.01
N MET A 32 -6.35 4.34 5.95
CA MET A 32 -5.71 3.21 5.25
C MET A 32 -4.99 3.66 3.96
N LEU A 33 -5.03 4.96 3.63
CA LEU A 33 -4.35 5.56 2.49
C LEU A 33 -3.09 6.33 2.96
N PRO A 34 -2.05 6.44 2.12
CA PRO A 34 -1.89 5.85 0.78
C PRO A 34 -1.47 4.36 0.84
N CYS A 35 -1.34 3.71 -0.32
CA CYS A 35 -0.74 2.38 -0.39
C CYS A 35 0.76 2.50 -0.06
N ASN A 36 1.15 2.09 1.14
CA ASN A 36 2.53 2.12 1.58
C ASN A 36 3.38 1.07 0.85
N VAL A 37 4.57 1.48 0.42
CA VAL A 37 5.60 0.63 -0.16
C VAL A 37 6.89 0.87 0.62
N ILE A 38 7.56 -0.19 1.01
CA ILE A 38 8.85 -0.14 1.69
C ILE A 38 9.95 -0.56 0.74
N VAL A 39 11.08 0.12 0.82
CA VAL A 39 12.33 -0.24 0.12
C VAL A 39 13.39 -0.37 1.19
N GLN A 40 13.96 -1.56 1.33
CA GLN A 40 14.91 -1.84 2.38
C GLN A 40 16.06 -2.72 1.92
N GLU A 41 17.24 -2.45 2.46
CA GLU A 41 18.40 -3.32 2.30
C GLU A 41 18.35 -4.41 3.38
N ILE A 42 18.20 -5.68 2.97
CA ILE A 42 18.09 -6.82 3.90
C ILE A 42 19.44 -7.51 4.13
N GLU A 43 20.31 -7.45 3.13
CA GLU A 43 21.71 -7.90 3.15
C GLU A 43 22.52 -6.93 2.28
N ASP A 44 23.86 -6.97 2.34
CA ASP A 44 24.71 -6.02 1.61
C ASP A 44 24.42 -6.04 0.10
N GLY A 45 23.88 -4.93 -0.42
CA GLY A 45 23.47 -4.79 -1.82
C GLY A 45 22.17 -5.52 -2.21
N VAL A 46 21.51 -6.25 -1.30
CA VAL A 46 20.23 -6.94 -1.56
C VAL A 46 19.07 -6.06 -1.12
N ILE A 47 18.31 -5.56 -2.11
CA ILE A 47 17.18 -4.65 -1.89
C ILE A 47 15.86 -5.41 -1.99
N GLU A 48 15.08 -5.36 -0.92
CA GLU A 48 13.69 -5.81 -0.90
C GLU A 48 12.75 -4.63 -1.13
N VAL A 49 11.75 -4.85 -1.99
CA VAL A 49 10.60 -3.96 -2.16
C VAL A 49 9.34 -4.71 -1.76
N ALA A 50 8.62 -4.19 -0.78
CA ALA A 50 7.36 -4.78 -0.33
C ALA A 50 6.26 -3.73 -0.29
N ALA A 51 5.05 -4.10 -0.69
CA ALA A 51 3.91 -3.21 -0.73
C ALA A 51 2.79 -3.71 0.18
N VAL A 52 2.02 -2.77 0.73
CA VAL A 52 0.81 -3.11 1.48
C VAL A 52 -0.17 -3.87 0.58
N ASN A 53 -0.96 -4.77 1.16
CA ASN A 53 -2.09 -5.39 0.47
C ASN A 53 -3.35 -4.52 0.64
N PRO A 54 -3.84 -3.85 -0.43
CA PRO A 54 -5.03 -3.00 -0.35
C PRO A 54 -6.30 -3.76 0.05
N MET A 55 -6.50 -4.99 -0.45
CA MET A 55 -7.63 -5.84 -0.05
C MET A 55 -7.66 -6.06 1.46
N ALA A 56 -6.55 -6.52 2.04
CA ALA A 56 -6.48 -6.77 3.48
C ALA A 56 -6.68 -5.48 4.30
N SER A 57 -6.08 -4.37 3.85
CA SER A 57 -6.11 -3.10 4.60
C SER A 57 -7.48 -2.43 4.57
N MET A 58 -8.16 -2.46 3.43
CA MET A 58 -9.50 -1.87 3.31
C MET A 58 -10.58 -2.76 3.93
N GLN A 59 -10.42 -4.09 3.91
CA GLN A 59 -11.34 -5.02 4.60
C GLN A 59 -11.40 -4.80 6.11
N ALA A 60 -10.35 -4.28 6.73
CA ALA A 60 -10.34 -3.95 8.16
C ALA A 60 -11.36 -2.86 8.55
N VAL A 61 -11.93 -2.15 7.58
CA VAL A 61 -12.99 -1.14 7.79
C VAL A 61 -14.40 -1.77 7.69
N GLU A 62 -14.51 -3.06 7.39
CA GLU A 62 -15.77 -3.83 7.35
C GLU A 62 -16.87 -3.22 6.47
N ASN A 63 -16.47 -2.52 5.39
CA ASN A 63 -17.38 -1.91 4.42
C ASN A 63 -17.28 -2.61 3.06
N GLU A 64 -18.27 -3.44 2.75
CA GLU A 64 -18.29 -4.26 1.53
C GLU A 64 -18.23 -3.44 0.23
N LYS A 65 -18.63 -2.16 0.25
CA LYS A 65 -18.55 -1.27 -0.92
C LYS A 65 -17.12 -1.00 -1.36
N LEU A 66 -16.14 -1.26 -0.50
CA LEU A 66 -14.72 -1.08 -0.80
C LEU A 66 -14.11 -2.27 -1.54
N ASN A 67 -14.77 -3.43 -1.56
CA ASN A 67 -14.19 -4.67 -2.12
C ASN A 67 -13.75 -4.52 -3.58
N ASP A 68 -14.58 -3.91 -4.43
CA ASP A 68 -14.25 -3.71 -5.84
C ASP A 68 -13.04 -2.79 -6.01
N VAL A 69 -13.01 -1.68 -5.26
CA VAL A 69 -11.91 -0.71 -5.29
C VAL A 69 -10.62 -1.35 -4.79
N ALA A 70 -10.69 -2.12 -3.71
CA ALA A 70 -9.56 -2.77 -3.12
C ALA A 70 -9.00 -3.88 -4.02
N ASN A 71 -9.85 -4.64 -4.73
CA ASN A 71 -9.45 -5.68 -5.68
C ASN A 71 -8.70 -5.09 -6.89
N GLU A 72 -9.22 -4.01 -7.45
CA GLU A 72 -8.62 -3.28 -8.56
C GLU A 72 -7.23 -2.75 -8.18
N ILE A 73 -7.12 -2.03 -7.06
CA ILE A 73 -5.84 -1.46 -6.61
C ILE A 73 -4.84 -2.57 -6.27
N THR A 74 -5.28 -3.67 -5.66
CA THR A 74 -4.42 -4.83 -5.36
C THR A 74 -3.82 -5.39 -6.65
N SER A 75 -4.65 -5.62 -7.67
CA SER A 75 -4.19 -6.10 -8.97
C SER A 75 -3.19 -5.15 -9.62
N MET A 76 -3.43 -3.83 -9.55
CA MET A 76 -2.50 -2.83 -10.06
C MET A 76 -1.14 -2.88 -9.34
N LEU A 77 -1.15 -2.96 -8.02
CA LEU A 77 0.06 -2.95 -7.20
C LEU A 77 0.86 -4.24 -7.39
N GLU A 78 0.20 -5.40 -7.44
CA GLU A 78 0.84 -6.67 -7.80
C GLU A 78 1.53 -6.61 -9.16
N ASN A 79 0.88 -6.00 -10.16
CA ASN A 79 1.46 -5.84 -11.49
C ASN A 79 2.71 -4.97 -11.51
N VAL A 80 2.82 -3.98 -10.60
CA VAL A 80 4.04 -3.17 -10.44
C VAL A 80 5.13 -3.99 -9.78
N ILE A 81 4.81 -4.70 -8.69
CA ILE A 81 5.79 -5.53 -7.96
C ILE A 81 6.35 -6.67 -8.84
N LYS A 82 5.51 -7.31 -9.65
CA LYS A 82 5.93 -8.37 -10.59
C LYS A 82 6.86 -7.90 -11.71
N LYS A 83 7.04 -6.58 -11.90
CA LYS A 83 7.86 -5.97 -12.95
C LYS A 83 9.18 -5.38 -12.44
N LEU A 84 9.46 -5.51 -11.14
CA LEU A 84 10.75 -5.16 -10.54
C LEU A 84 11.78 -6.24 -10.90
#